data_AF-A0A3N2GS27-F1
#
_entry.id   AF-A0A3N2GS27-F1
#
_cell.length_a   1.000
_cell.length_b   1.000
_cell.length_c   1.000
_cell.angle_alpha   90.00
_cell.angle_beta   90.00
_cell.angle_gamma   90.00
#
_symmetry.space_group_name_H-M   'P 1'
#
loop_
_entity.id
_entity.type
_entity.pdbx_description
1 polymer ?
#
loop_
_entity_poly.entity_id
_entity_poly.type
_entity_poly.pdbx_seq_one_letter_code
_entity_poly.pdbx_strand_id
1 'polypeptide(L)' 'MTATLDQPLRVLTGEELAVLALLADGLPIDAVARRLNLSKRTVQRRIRRICDRLDVHAPIQAVVWAARHKLI' A
#
# COMPACT_ATOMS: atom_id res chain seq x y z
N MET A 1 -10.99 29.12 0.08
CA MET A 1 -10.97 27.96 -0.83
C MET A 1 -9.56 27.76 -1.36
N THR A 2 -8.68 27.12 -0.58
CA THR A 2 -7.32 26.75 -1.00
C THR A 2 -6.94 25.48 -0.23
N ALA A 3 -7.49 24.34 -0.65
CA ALA A 3 -7.01 23.04 -0.19
C ALA A 3 -5.78 22.70 -1.03
N THR A 4 -4.61 23.00 -0.46
CA THR A 4 -3.28 22.69 -0.97
C THR A 4 -3.20 21.24 -1.45
N LEU A 5 -2.82 21.04 -2.70
CA LEU A 5 -2.61 19.77 -3.40
C LEU A 5 -1.34 19.03 -2.93
N ASP A 6 -1.05 19.06 -1.64
CA ASP A 6 0.07 18.34 -1.05
C ASP A 6 -0.47 17.43 0.02
N GLN A 7 -0.46 16.11 -0.22
CA GLN A 7 -0.13 15.08 0.79
C GLN A 7 -0.36 13.66 0.23
N PRO A 8 0.53 13.13 -0.62
CA PRO A 8 0.60 11.67 -0.82
C PRO A 8 0.80 10.92 0.52
N LEU A 9 1.42 11.56 1.53
CA LEU A 9 1.55 11.05 2.91
C LEU A 9 0.25 11.06 3.75
N ARG A 10 -0.83 11.76 3.33
CA ARG A 10 -2.15 11.63 4.00
C ARG A 10 -3.00 10.52 3.38
N VAL A 11 -2.63 10.01 2.20
CA VAL A 11 -3.41 9.00 1.48
C VAL A 11 -3.15 7.60 2.01
N LEU A 12 -1.97 7.30 2.57
CA LEU A 12 -1.63 5.97 3.12
C LEU A 12 -0.94 6.09 4.47
N THR A 13 -1.26 5.16 5.37
CA THR A 13 -0.61 4.99 6.67
C THR A 13 0.75 4.31 6.52
N GLY A 14 1.64 4.46 7.50
CA GLY A 14 2.94 3.77 7.50
C GLY A 14 2.82 2.25 7.39
N GLU A 15 1.78 1.65 7.98
CA GLU A 15 1.50 0.21 7.85
C GLU A 15 1.09 -0.18 6.42
N GLU A 16 0.33 0.66 5.73
CA GLU A 16 -0.06 0.44 4.34
C GLU A 16 1.14 0.59 3.40
N LEU A 17 2.00 1.58 3.64
CA LEU A 17 3.26 1.74 2.90
C LEU A 17 4.20 0.56 3.11
N ALA A 18 4.31 0.03 4.34
CA ALA A 18 5.11 -1.16 4.62
C ALA A 18 4.62 -2.40 3.84
N VAL A 19 3.29 -2.56 3.68
CA VAL A 19 2.74 -3.62 2.83
C VAL A 19 3.15 -3.42 1.37
N LEU A 20 3.03 -2.20 0.84
CA LEU A 20 3.38 -1.90 -0.55
C LEU A 20 4.88 -2.06 -0.83
N ALA A 21 5.75 -1.63 0.10
CA ALA A 21 7.20 -1.80 0.00
C ALA A 21 7.59 -3.27 -0.12
N LEU A 22 7.06 -4.13 0.75
CA LEU A 22 7.35 -5.56 0.70
C LEU A 22 6.79 -6.22 -0.58
N LEU A 23 5.65 -5.77 -1.08
CA LEU A 23 5.14 -6.23 -2.38
C LEU A 23 6.02 -5.76 -3.54
N ALA A 24 6.58 -4.55 -3.47
CA ALA A 24 7.51 -4.02 -4.46
C ALA A 24 8.83 -4.81 -4.51
N ASP A 25 9.29 -5.31 -3.36
CA ASP A 25 10.41 -6.26 -3.25
C ASP A 25 10.10 -7.65 -3.87
N GLY A 26 8.89 -7.84 -4.42
CA GLY A 26 8.46 -9.09 -5.04
C GLY A 26 8.05 -10.17 -4.05
N LEU A 27 7.81 -9.82 -2.77
CA LEU A 27 7.39 -10.82 -1.80
C LEU A 27 5.96 -11.30 -2.05
N PRO A 28 5.70 -12.61 -1.94
CA PRO A 28 4.34 -13.12 -1.92
C PRO A 28 3.62 -12.69 -0.64
N ILE A 29 2.28 -12.60 -0.70
CA ILE A 29 1.41 -12.16 0.41
C ILE A 29 1.70 -12.92 1.72
N ASP A 30 2.01 -14.22 1.63
CA ASP A 30 2.30 -15.05 2.81
C ASP A 30 3.63 -14.71 3.48
N ALA A 31 4.60 -14.19 2.72
CA ALA A 31 5.85 -13.66 3.26
C ALA A 31 5.65 -12.26 3.85
N VAL A 32 4.85 -11.40 3.21
CA VAL A 32 4.46 -10.09 3.75
C VAL A 32 3.75 -10.23 5.10
N ALA A 33 2.79 -11.15 5.19
CA ALA A 33 2.07 -11.48 6.41
C ALA A 33 3.02 -11.87 7.55
N ARG A 34 3.95 -12.78 7.29
CA ARG A 34 4.96 -13.20 8.28
C ARG A 34 5.87 -12.04 8.73
N ARG A 35 6.36 -11.22 7.80
CA ARG A 35 7.24 -10.09 8.13
C ARG A 35 6.57 -9.00 8.95
N LEU A 36 5.28 -8.77 8.73
CA LEU A 36 4.51 -7.78 9.48
C LEU A 36 3.83 -8.37 10.73
N ASN A 37 4.08 -9.65 11.05
CA ASN A 37 3.40 -10.38 12.13
C ASN A 37 1.86 -10.31 12.04
N LEU A 38 1.32 -10.48 10.82
CA LEU A 38 -0.11 -10.42 10.50
C LEU A 38 -0.59 -11.73 9.88
N SER A 39 -1.91 -11.97 9.91
CA SER A 39 -2.51 -13.04 9.12
C SER A 39 -2.57 -12.66 7.62
N LYS A 40 -2.54 -13.68 6.74
CA LYS A 40 -2.77 -13.50 5.29
C LYS A 40 -4.06 -12.73 5.01
N ARG A 41 -5.14 -13.07 5.73
CA ARG A 41 -6.45 -12.39 5.62
C ARG A 41 -6.35 -10.91 5.94
N THR A 42 -5.57 -10.54 6.95
CA THR A 42 -5.34 -9.14 7.35
C THR A 42 -4.58 -8.39 6.26
N VAL A 43 -3.51 -8.98 5.70
CA VAL A 43 -2.75 -8.36 4.60
C VAL A 43 -3.63 -8.18 3.36
N GLN A 44 -4.40 -9.19 2.96
CA GLN A 44 -5.34 -9.07 1.84
C GLN A 44 -6.41 -7.99 2.07
N ARG A 45 -6.92 -7.86 3.29
CA ARG A 45 -7.86 -6.80 3.64
C ARG A 45 -7.22 -5.41 3.56
N ARG A 46 -5.96 -5.27 4.01
CA ARG A 46 -5.20 -4.02 3.89
C ARG A 46 -4.97 -3.66 2.42
N ILE A 47 -4.52 -4.62 1.60
CA ILE A 47 -4.34 -4.42 0.15
C ILE A 47 -5.64 -3.95 -0.52
N ARG A 48 -6.79 -4.58 -0.22
CA ARG A 48 -8.08 -4.12 -0.74
C ARG A 48 -8.37 -2.67 -0.36
N ARG A 49 -8.22 -2.32 0.92
CA ARG A 49 -8.43 -0.93 1.37
C ARG A 49 -7.48 0.06 0.72
N ILE A 50 -6.23 -0.34 0.48
CA ILE A 50 -5.25 0.49 -0.24
C ILE A 50 -5.76 0.70 -1.68
N CYS A 51 -6.14 -0.37 -2.36
CA CYS A 51 -6.69 -0.30 -3.72
C CYS A 51 -7.92 0.62 -3.78
N ASP A 52 -8.87 0.45 -2.85
CA ASP A 52 -10.09 1.28 -2.77
C ASP A 52 -9.76 2.76 -2.53
N ARG A 53 -8.76 3.06 -1.68
CA ARG A 53 -8.34 4.44 -1.40
C ARG A 53 -7.62 5.12 -2.56
N LEU A 54 -6.91 4.33 -3.35
CA LEU A 54 -6.15 4.82 -4.51
C LEU A 54 -6.96 4.77 -5.82
N ASP A 55 -8.20 4.27 -5.76
CA ASP A 55 -9.07 4.01 -6.91
C ASP A 55 -8.36 3.16 -7.99
N VAL A 56 -7.74 2.06 -7.55
CA VAL A 56 -7.07 1.09 -8.42
C VAL A 56 -7.63 -0.31 -8.25
N HIS A 57 -7.51 -1.16 -9.26
CA HIS A 57 -8.11 -2.49 -9.28
C HIS A 57 -7.13 -3.62 -8.94
N ALA A 58 -5.82 -3.35 -8.99
CA ALA A 58 -4.80 -4.37 -8.75
C ALA A 58 -3.73 -3.90 -7.76
N PRO A 59 -3.19 -4.82 -6.91
CA PRO A 59 -2.12 -4.48 -5.95
C PRO A 59 -0.87 -3.91 -6.64
N ILE A 60 -0.54 -4.39 -7.84
CA ILE A 60 0.59 -3.87 -8.61
C ILE A 60 0.39 -2.41 -9.02
N GLN A 61 -0.85 -1.99 -9.30
CA GLN A 61 -1.16 -0.59 -9.58
C GLN A 61 -0.93 0.29 -8.35
N ALA A 62 -1.30 -0.21 -7.15
CA ALA A 62 -1.02 0.48 -5.89
C ALA A 62 0.49 0.60 -5.60
N VAL A 63 1.27 -0.45 -5.89
CA VAL A 63 2.74 -0.43 -5.79
C VAL A 63 3.34 0.61 -6.75
N VAL A 64 2.93 0.60 -8.02
CA VAL A 64 3.39 1.57 -9.02
C VAL A 64 3.02 3.00 -8.62
N TRP A 65 1.82 3.20 -8.06
CA TRP A 65 1.39 4.50 -7.53
C TRP A 65 2.33 4.96 -6.41
N ALA A 66 2.62 4.12 -5.42
CA ALA A 66 3.50 4.47 -4.30
C ALA A 66 4.93 4.78 -4.76
N ALA A 67 5.49 4.00 -5.69
CA ALA A 67 6.82 4.23 -6.27
C ALA A 67 6.88 5.56 -7.06
N ARG A 68 5.86 5.87 -7.88
CA ARG A 68 5.79 7.13 -8.64
C ARG A 68 5.74 8.36 -7.72
N HIS A 69 5.14 8.22 -6.54
CA HIS A 69 5.07 9.26 -5.53
C HIS A 69 6.25 9.24 -4.55
N LYS A 70 7.27 8.39 -4.78
CA LYS A 70 8.47 8.24 -3.94
C LYS A 70 8.17 7.93 -2.47
N LEU A 71 7.12 7.14 -2.23
CA LEU A 71 6.72 6.70 -0.89
C LEU A 71 7.37 5.37 -0.49
N ILE A 72 7.85 4.61 -1.49
CA ILE A 72 8.60 3.35 -1.38
C ILE A 72 9.69 3.33 -2.46
#